data_AF-A0A2W1JGS3-F1
#
_entry.id   AF-A0A2W1JGS3-F1
#
_cell.length_a   1.000
_cell.length_b   1.000
_cell.length_c   1.000
_cell.angle_alpha   90.00
_cell.angle_beta   90.00
_cell.angle_gamma   90.00
#
_symmetry.space_group_name_H-M   'P 1'
#
loop_
_entity.id
_entity.type
_entity.pdbx_description
1 polymer ?
#
loop_
_entity_poly.entity_id
_entity_poly.type
_entity_poly.pdbx_seq_one_letter_code
_entity_poly.pdbx_strand_id
1 'polypeptide(L)'
;MTRLCHTVLSRESIEHSVYIGSCRVESQEIPLHFWIELLGEHKGYIVDYRLGMWMRDVVIQVPHGIFKADTFRHVSYQGEAIDIPYLPEPLFQILSMSAPLIQ
;
A
#
# COMPACT_ATOMS: atom_id res chain seq x y z
N MET A 1 3.68 -7.28 -1.06
CA MET A 1 3.81 -5.94 -1.68
C MET A 1 4.19 -4.89 -0.63
N THR A 2 3.44 -4.74 0.47
CA THR A 2 3.72 -3.75 1.54
C THR A 2 5.17 -3.77 2.04
N ARG A 3 5.75 -4.95 2.37
CA ARG A 3 7.18 -5.04 2.77
C ARG A 3 8.17 -4.57 1.70
N LEU A 4 7.86 -4.77 0.41
CA LEU A 4 8.71 -4.28 -0.68
C LEU A 4 8.66 -2.76 -0.74
N CYS A 5 7.46 -2.17 -0.75
CA CYS A 5 7.27 -0.73 -0.71
C CYS A 5 7.93 -0.10 0.52
N HIS A 6 7.73 -0.67 1.71
CA HIS A 6 8.37 -0.24 2.96
C HIS A 6 9.90 -0.24 2.83
N THR A 7 10.48 -1.29 2.25
CA THR A 7 11.94 -1.38 2.03
C THR A 7 12.43 -0.32 1.04
N VAL A 8 11.71 -0.10 -0.08
CA VAL A 8 12.05 0.93 -1.07
C VAL A 8 12.00 2.32 -0.44
N LEU A 9 10.88 2.68 0.19
CA LEU A 9 10.67 3.98 0.82
C LEU A 9 11.75 4.27 1.87
N SER A 10 12.11 3.25 2.67
CA SER A 10 13.16 3.38 3.68
C SER A 10 14.54 3.63 3.06
N ARG A 11 14.88 2.99 1.94
CA ARG A 11 16.15 3.22 1.23
C ARG A 11 16.22 4.62 0.63
N GLU A 12 15.09 5.12 0.13
CA GLU A 12 14.96 6.47 -0.43
C GLU A 12 14.75 7.56 0.65
N SER A 13 14.86 7.20 1.94
CA SER A 13 14.66 8.11 3.07
C SER A 13 13.31 8.84 3.07
N ILE A 14 12.27 8.21 2.53
CA ILE A 14 10.89 8.74 2.55
C ILE A 14 10.26 8.35 3.88
N GLU A 15 9.79 9.34 4.65
CA GLU A 15 9.11 9.11 5.92
C GLU A 15 7.74 8.43 5.71
N HIS A 16 7.50 7.34 6.43
CA HIS A 16 6.26 6.57 6.32
C HIS A 16 6.01 5.69 7.55
N SER A 17 4.79 5.21 7.71
CA SER A 17 4.41 4.20 8.70
C SER A 17 3.63 3.08 8.04
N VAL A 18 3.92 1.83 8.42
CA VAL A 18 3.20 0.66 7.93
C VAL A 18 2.06 0.34 8.88
N TYR A 19 0.89 0.00 8.34
CA TYR A 19 -0.29 -0.29 9.12
C TYR A 19 -0.83 -1.69 8.82
N ILE A 20 -1.52 -2.25 9.81
CA ILE A 20 -2.34 -3.45 9.71
C ILE A 20 -3.72 -3.16 10.29
N GLY A 21 -4.77 -3.70 9.66
CA GLY A 21 -6.14 -3.55 10.13
C GLY A 21 -7.15 -3.92 9.07
N SER A 22 -8.27 -3.21 9.03
CA SER A 22 -9.30 -3.39 7.99
C SER A 22 -9.35 -2.21 7.03
N CYS A 23 -9.82 -2.51 5.81
CA CYS A 23 -10.14 -1.51 4.81
C CYS A 23 -11.59 -1.72 4.39
N ARG A 24 -12.38 -0.66 4.42
CA ARG A 24 -13.75 -0.65 3.92
C ARG A 24 -13.82 0.21 2.67
N VAL A 25 -14.48 -0.30 1.65
CA VAL A 25 -14.80 0.42 0.42
C VAL A 25 -16.32 0.33 0.26
N GLU A 26 -17.00 1.47 0.39
CA GLU A 26 -18.47 1.51 0.49
C GLU A 26 -19.01 0.55 1.56
N SER A 27 -19.75 -0.49 1.17
CA SER A 27 -20.35 -1.49 2.04
C SER A 27 -19.50 -2.74 2.24
N GLN A 28 -18.41 -2.89 1.48
CA GLN A 28 -17.57 -4.09 1.52
C GLN A 28 -16.34 -3.87 2.40
N GLU A 29 -16.08 -4.83 3.30
CA GLU A 29 -14.98 -4.77 4.24
C GLU A 29 -13.95 -5.87 3.98
N ILE A 30 -12.69 -5.50 4.03
CA ILE A 30 -11.52 -6.38 3.97
C ILE A 30 -10.96 -6.41 5.39
N PRO A 31 -11.16 -7.49 6.16
CA PRO A 31 -10.92 -7.51 7.60
C PRO A 31 -9.44 -7.56 7.99
N LEU A 32 -8.56 -8.00 7.07
CA LEU A 32 -7.12 -8.05 7.28
C LEU A 32 -6.41 -7.49 6.06
N HIS A 33 -5.81 -6.32 6.23
CA HIS A 33 -5.21 -5.56 5.16
C HIS A 33 -3.99 -4.78 5.64
N PHE A 34 -3.02 -4.61 4.75
CA PHE A 34 -1.79 -3.89 5.03
C PHE A 34 -1.64 -2.74 4.05
N TRP A 35 -1.36 -1.54 4.57
CA TRP A 35 -1.09 -0.35 3.78
C TRP A 35 0.07 0.44 4.39
N ILE A 36 0.50 1.48 3.70
CA ILE A 36 1.49 2.43 4.20
C ILE A 36 0.90 3.82 4.12
N GLU A 37 1.05 4.61 5.18
CA GLU A 37 0.77 6.04 5.16
C GLU A 37 2.09 6.80 5.03
N LEU A 38 2.16 7.72 4.06
CA LEU A 38 3.31 8.60 3.91
C LEU A 38 3.21 9.77 4.89
N LEU A 39 4.37 10.23 5.37
CA LEU A 39 4.50 11.28 6.38
C LEU A 39 5.24 12.50 5.78
N GLY A 40 5.55 13.48 6.64
CA GLY A 40 6.28 14.69 6.25
C GLY A 40 5.59 15.47 5.12
N GLU A 41 6.33 15.77 4.07
CA GLU A 41 5.83 16.50 2.88
C GLU A 41 4.80 15.70 2.07
N HIS A 42 4.73 14.38 2.27
CA HIS A 42 3.81 13.49 1.56
C HIS A 42 2.61 13.07 2.42
N LYS A 43 2.36 13.78 3.52
CA LYS A 43 1.24 13.47 4.43
C LYS A 43 -0.10 13.40 3.69
N GLY A 44 -0.86 12.36 3.99
CA GLY A 44 -2.19 12.11 3.41
C GLY A 44 -2.18 11.26 2.14
N TYR A 45 -0.99 10.85 1.67
CA TYR A 45 -0.85 9.81 0.66
C TYR A 45 -0.81 8.41 1.31
N ILE A 46 -1.42 7.45 0.63
CA ILE A 46 -1.46 6.04 0.98
C ILE A 46 -0.79 5.23 -0.13
N VAL A 47 -0.01 4.22 0.25
CA VAL A 47 0.52 3.21 -0.66
C VAL A 47 -0.20 1.88 -0.43
N ASP A 48 -0.97 1.46 -1.43
CA ASP A 48 -1.76 0.24 -1.41
C ASP A 48 -1.97 -0.31 -2.82
N TYR A 49 -1.19 -1.34 -3.15
CA TYR A 49 -1.28 -2.06 -4.42
C TYR A 49 -2.20 -3.27 -4.36
N ARG A 50 -2.78 -3.60 -3.20
CA ARG A 50 -3.56 -4.83 -3.01
C ARG A 50 -5.06 -4.58 -2.92
N LEU A 51 -5.50 -3.36 -2.61
CA LEU A 51 -6.93 -3.04 -2.46
C LEU A 51 -7.77 -3.47 -3.66
N GLY A 52 -7.40 -3.02 -4.87
CA GLY A 52 -8.12 -3.35 -6.10
C GLY A 52 -8.21 -4.84 -6.42
N MET A 53 -7.34 -5.69 -5.83
CA MET A 53 -7.41 -7.13 -6.05
C MET A 53 -8.58 -7.80 -5.32
N TRP A 54 -9.05 -7.21 -4.22
CA TRP A 54 -10.16 -7.72 -3.42
C TRP A 54 -11.52 -7.24 -3.94
N MET A 55 -11.53 -6.15 -4.71
CA MET A 55 -12.73 -5.41 -5.09
C MET A 55 -13.06 -5.51 -6.58
N ARG A 56 -12.69 -6.62 -7.23
CA ARG A 56 -12.75 -6.79 -8.70
C ARG A 56 -14.16 -6.64 -9.30
N ASP A 57 -15.21 -6.84 -8.51
CA ASP A 57 -16.60 -6.80 -8.98
C ASP A 57 -17.33 -5.49 -8.62
N VAL A 58 -16.61 -4.51 -8.08
CA VAL A 58 -17.20 -3.23 -7.70
C VAL A 58 -17.22 -2.27 -8.90
N VAL A 59 -18.38 -1.70 -9.21
CA VAL A 59 -18.58 -0.74 -10.33
C VAL A 59 -17.86 0.60 -10.08
N ILE A 60 -17.40 0.82 -8.85
CA ILE A 60 -16.78 2.08 -8.44
C ILE A 60 -15.28 2.06 -8.66
N GLN A 61 -14.70 3.25 -8.80
CA GLN A 61 -13.25 3.40 -8.88
C GLN A 61 -12.61 3.05 -7.54
N VAL A 62 -11.83 1.96 -7.51
CA VAL A 62 -11.06 1.53 -6.34
C VAL A 62 -9.63 2.04 -6.50
N PRO A 63 -9.06 2.76 -5.50
CA PRO A 63 -7.71 3.26 -5.62
C PRO A 63 -6.69 2.12 -5.70
N HIS A 64 -5.59 2.38 -6.42
CA HIS A 64 -4.52 1.42 -6.61
C HIS A 64 -3.17 2.13 -6.69
N GLY A 65 -2.17 1.59 -6.01
CA GLY A 65 -0.81 2.11 -6.01
C GLY A 65 -0.64 3.22 -4.97
N ILE A 66 -0.26 4.41 -5.41
CA ILE A 66 -0.03 5.57 -4.52
C ILE A 66 -1.10 6.61 -4.81
N PHE A 67 -1.87 6.99 -3.79
CA PHE A 67 -2.99 7.91 -3.96
C PHE A 67 -3.23 8.75 -2.72
N LYS A 68 -3.92 9.87 -2.90
CA LYS A 68 -4.29 10.76 -1.81
C LYS A 68 -5.60 10.30 -1.19
N ALA A 69 -5.63 10.10 0.13
CA ALA A 69 -6.79 9.54 0.83
C ALA A 69 -8.07 10.37 0.64
N ASP A 70 -7.94 11.70 0.62
CA ASP A 70 -9.07 12.64 0.47
C ASP A 70 -9.78 12.57 -0.89
N THR A 71 -9.14 11.98 -1.90
CA THR A 71 -9.66 11.80 -3.26
C THR A 71 -10.61 10.61 -3.33
N PHE A 72 -10.49 9.64 -2.41
CA PHE A 72 -11.26 8.40 -2.36
C PHE A 72 -12.06 8.31 -1.06
N ARG A 73 -13.00 9.23 -0.85
CA ARG A 73 -13.78 9.35 0.40
C ARG A 73 -14.65 8.13 0.73
N HIS A 74 -14.95 7.29 -0.27
CA HIS A 74 -15.64 6.02 -0.11
C HIS A 74 -14.76 4.89 0.42
N VAL A 75 -13.46 5.15 0.61
CA VAL A 75 -12.49 4.21 1.17
C VAL A 75 -12.08 4.68 2.56
N SER A 76 -12.18 3.80 3.55
CA SER A 76 -11.74 4.06 4.91
C SER A 76 -10.85 2.95 5.42
N TYR A 77 -9.72 3.32 5.99
CA TYR A 77 -8.78 2.42 6.66
C TYR A 77 -8.93 2.55 8.17
N GLN A 78 -8.88 1.42 8.87
CA GLN A 78 -8.87 1.40 10.33
C GLN A 78 -7.87 0.36 10.80
N GLY A 79 -6.93 0.76 11.65
CA GLY A 79 -5.92 -0.14 12.18
C GLY A 79 -4.87 0.57 12.99
N GLU A 80 -3.76 -0.12 13.20
CA GLU A 80 -2.64 0.34 14.00
C GLU A 80 -1.34 0.30 13.21
N ALA A 81 -0.43 1.20 13.58
CA ALA A 81 0.91 1.21 13.03
C ALA A 81 1.70 0.01 13.58
N ILE A 82 2.46 -0.64 12.71
CA ILE A 82 3.28 -1.80 13.05
C ILE A 82 4.69 -1.65 12.51
N ASP A 83 5.64 -2.21 13.25
CA ASP A 83 7.00 -2.40 12.78
C ASP A 83 7.11 -3.75 12.08
N ILE A 84 7.61 -3.72 10.84
CA ILE A 84 7.91 -4.94 10.08
C ILE A 84 9.35 -4.87 9.58
N PRO A 85 10.07 -6.01 9.54
CA PRO A 85 11.44 -5.99 9.06
C PRO A 85 11.48 -5.72 7.56
N TYR A 86 12.53 -4.98 7.15
CA TYR A 86 12.90 -4.83 5.75
C TYR A 86 13.08 -6.18 5.06
N LEU A 87 12.98 -6.18 3.73
CA LEU A 87 13.33 -7.35 2.95
C LEU A 87 14.85 -7.61 3.04
N PRO A 88 15.28 -8.86 3.25
CA PRO A 88 16.66 -9.26 3.01
C PRO A 88 17.08 -8.90 1.58
N GLU A 89 18.34 -8.50 1.41
CA GLU A 89 18.87 -8.02 0.11
C GLU A 89 18.54 -8.95 -1.08
N PRO A 90 18.71 -10.29 -1.00
CA PRO A 90 18.40 -11.16 -2.13
C PRO A 90 16.92 -11.11 -2.55
N LEU A 91 16.00 -11.06 -1.58
CA LEU A 91 14.57 -10.97 -1.86
C LEU A 91 14.19 -9.60 -2.40
N PHE A 92 14.81 -8.54 -1.88
CA PHE A 92 14.62 -7.19 -2.41
C PHE A 92 15.00 -7.15 -3.89
N GLN A 93 16.21 -7.61 -4.23
CA GLN A 93 16.73 -7.64 -5.61
C GLN A 93 15.79 -8.41 -6.54
N ILE A 94 15.41 -9.65 -6.19
CA ILE A 94 14.51 -10.47 -7.00
C ILE A 94 13.15 -9.78 -7.22
N LEU A 95 12.59 -9.18 -6.17
CA LEU A 95 11.25 -8.56 -6.24
C LEU A 95 11.26 -7.17 -6.88
N SER A 96 12.41 -6.49 -6.94
CA SER A 96 12.58 -5.19 -7.61
C SER A 96 13.12 -5.28 -9.02
N MET A 97 13.47 -6.49 -9.49
CA MET A 97 13.92 -6.69 -10.86
C MET A 97 12.83 -6.31 -11.85
N SER A 98 13.15 -5.44 -12.80
CA SER A 98 12.32 -5.21 -13.97
C SER A 98 12.27 -6.50 -14.79
N ALA A 99 11.07 -7.03 -15.03
CA ALA A 99 10.91 -8.06 -16.04
C ALA A 99 11.30 -7.47 -17.41
N PRO A 100 12.11 -8.16 -18.22
CA PRO A 100 12.30 -7.75 -19.60
C PRO A 100 10.93 -7.70 -20.28
N LEU A 101 10.63 -6.60 -20.95
CA LEU A 101 9.46 -6.51 -21.82
C LEU A 101 9.62 -7.60 -22.88
N ILE A 102 8.72 -8.58 -22.89
CA ILE A 102 8.60 -9.51 -24.01
C ILE A 102 8.12 -8.66 -25.18
N GLN A 103 9.01 -8.38 -26.13
CA GLN A 103 8.72 -7.66 -27.37
C GLN A 103 7.81 -8.49 -28.27
#